data_AF-A0A804HYJ5-F1
#
_entry.id   AF-A0A804HYJ5-F1
#
_cell.length_a   1.000
_cell.length_b   1.000
_cell.length_c   1.000
_cell.angle_alpha   90.00
_cell.angle_beta   90.00
_cell.angle_gamma   90.00
#
_symmetry.space_group_name_H-M   'P 1'
#
loop_
_entity.id
_entity.type
_entity.pdbx_description
1 polymer ?
#
loop_
_entity_poly.entity_id
_entity_poly.type
_entity_poly.pdbx_seq_one_letter_code
_entity_poly.pdbx_strand_id
1 'polypeptide(L)'
;MACRRSEVNGCDGVTEEVTRRDFPKDFVFGAATSAYQVEGARREGGKGDSIWDVFSEQKDNIKDRSNGDIAVDQYHRYKEDVELMAKLGFGAYRFSISWTRIFPGMLCYPFSLI
;
A
#
# COMPACT_ATOMS: atom_id res chain seq x y z
N MET A 1 -20.35 -22.59 -0.02
CA MET A 1 -20.26 -21.57 1.06
C MET A 1 -21.37 -20.55 0.87
N ALA A 2 -22.33 -20.49 1.78
CA ALA A 2 -23.26 -19.38 1.84
C ALA A 2 -22.59 -18.24 2.62
N CYS A 3 -22.30 -17.12 1.96
CA CYS A 3 -21.88 -15.89 2.65
C CYS A 3 -23.12 -15.31 3.33
N ARG A 4 -23.33 -15.64 4.61
CA ARG A 4 -24.37 -14.98 5.39
C ARG A 4 -23.84 -13.59 5.75
N ARG A 5 -24.52 -12.55 5.28
CA ARG A 5 -24.34 -11.19 5.78
C ARG A 5 -24.89 -11.21 7.21
N SER A 6 -24.02 -11.25 8.21
CA SER A 6 -24.45 -11.26 9.61
C SER A 6 -25.03 -9.89 9.96
N GLU A 7 -26.35 -9.78 9.96
CA GLU A 7 -27.04 -8.73 10.71
C GLU A 7 -26.87 -9.06 12.19
N VAL A 8 -26.14 -8.19 12.91
CA VAL A 8 -25.84 -8.39 14.33
C VAL A 8 -27.11 -8.08 15.13
N ASN A 9 -27.93 -9.10 15.38
CA ASN A 9 -29.04 -9.04 16.32
C ASN A 9 -29.09 -10.34 17.12
N GLY A 10 -28.95 -10.25 18.44
CA GLY A 10 -29.35 -11.32 19.36
C GLY A 10 -28.20 -12.03 20.07
N CYS A 11 -28.30 -12.02 21.40
CA CYS A 11 -27.39 -12.63 22.35
C CYS A 11 -27.44 -14.17 22.28
N ASP A 12 -26.80 -14.78 21.30
CA ASP A 12 -26.36 -16.19 21.29
C ASP A 12 -25.18 -16.30 20.31
N GLY A 13 -24.03 -15.78 20.74
CA GLY A 13 -22.87 -15.54 19.89
C GLY A 13 -22.07 -16.80 19.57
N VAL A 14 -22.52 -17.59 18.59
CA VAL A 14 -21.61 -18.47 17.84
C VAL A 14 -21.07 -17.67 16.66
N THR A 15 -19.88 -17.11 16.82
CA THR A 15 -19.11 -16.59 15.69
C THR A 15 -18.60 -17.77 14.90
N GLU A 16 -19.14 -18.01 13.70
CA GLU A 16 -18.56 -18.95 12.74
C GLU A 16 -17.15 -18.45 12.37
N GLU A 17 -16.12 -19.01 13.01
CA GLU A 17 -14.73 -18.63 12.77
C GLU A 17 -14.23 -19.23 11.44
N VAL A 18 -13.82 -18.38 10.51
CA VAL A 18 -13.22 -18.79 9.25
C VAL A 18 -11.75 -19.12 9.48
N THR A 19 -11.32 -20.30 9.05
CA THR A 19 -9.96 -20.82 9.23
C THR A 19 -9.28 -21.06 7.88
N ARG A 20 -7.95 -21.26 7.90
CA ARG A 20 -7.20 -21.63 6.68
C ARG A 20 -7.66 -22.95 6.04
N ARG A 21 -8.29 -23.84 6.81
CA ARG A 21 -8.75 -25.15 6.32
C ARG A 21 -9.98 -25.04 5.42
N ASP A 22 -10.66 -23.90 5.45
CA ASP A 22 -11.84 -23.63 4.63
C ASP A 22 -11.49 -23.29 3.17
N PHE A 23 -10.19 -23.10 2.87
CA PHE A 23 -9.67 -22.77 1.56
C PHE A 23 -8.89 -23.94 0.94
N PRO A 24 -8.76 -24.00 -0.40
CA PRO A 24 -7.89 -24.97 -1.07
C PRO A 24 -6.46 -24.93 -0.51
N LYS A 25 -5.77 -26.08 -0.51
CA LYS A 25 -4.42 -26.20 0.08
C LYS A 25 -3.38 -25.33 -0.62
N ASP A 26 -3.62 -25.00 -1.88
CA ASP A 26 -2.80 -24.16 -2.75
C ASP A 26 -3.22 -22.67 -2.73
N PHE A 27 -4.23 -22.31 -1.93
CA PHE A 27 -4.66 -20.93 -1.80
C PHE A 27 -3.59 -20.08 -1.09
N VAL A 28 -3.17 -18.98 -1.72
CA VAL A 28 -2.13 -18.10 -1.20
C VAL A 28 -2.76 -16.87 -0.54
N PHE A 29 -2.52 -16.72 0.76
CA PHE A 29 -2.81 -15.48 1.48
C PHE A 29 -1.60 -14.55 1.45
N GLY A 30 -1.83 -13.27 1.19
CA GLY A 30 -0.78 -12.27 1.12
C GLY A 30 -1.24 -10.89 1.58
N ALA A 31 -0.28 -9.98 1.66
CA ALA A 31 -0.51 -8.56 1.91
C ALA A 31 -0.22 -7.74 0.66
N ALA A 32 -0.77 -6.52 0.59
CA ALA A 32 -0.53 -5.62 -0.53
C ALA A 32 -0.26 -4.17 -0.09
N THR A 33 0.65 -3.50 -0.78
CA THR A 33 0.97 -2.08 -0.59
C THR A 33 1.08 -1.36 -1.94
N SER A 34 1.15 -0.02 -1.90
CA SER A 34 1.52 0.80 -3.05
C SER A 34 2.64 1.77 -2.68
N ALA A 35 3.50 2.06 -3.64
CA ALA A 35 4.78 2.76 -3.45
C ALA A 35 4.62 4.10 -2.72
N TYR A 36 3.73 4.97 -3.20
CA TYR A 36 3.54 6.31 -2.61
C TYR A 36 3.01 6.25 -1.17
N GLN A 37 2.24 5.22 -0.83
CA GLN A 37 1.65 5.08 0.50
C GLN A 37 2.64 4.62 1.55
N VAL A 38 3.75 3.98 1.16
CA VAL A 38 4.62 3.27 2.10
C VAL A 38 6.11 3.58 1.98
N GLU A 39 6.62 3.87 0.78
CA GLU A 39 8.06 4.00 0.54
C GLU A 39 8.66 5.22 1.25
N GLY A 40 8.04 6.39 1.09
CA GLY A 40 8.66 7.65 1.52
C GLY A 40 9.89 8.00 0.68
N ALA A 41 10.85 8.66 1.32
CA ALA A 41 12.16 9.05 0.77
C ALA A 41 12.04 9.80 -0.57
N ARG A 42 11.12 10.78 -0.64
CA ARG A 42 10.74 11.51 -1.88
C ARG A 42 11.91 12.09 -2.66
N ARG A 43 12.93 12.60 -1.95
CA ARG A 43 14.08 13.31 -2.53
C ARG A 43 15.36 12.46 -2.58
N GLU A 44 15.26 11.16 -2.32
CA GLU A 44 16.42 10.26 -2.26
C GLU A 44 16.50 9.34 -3.48
N GLY A 45 17.72 8.86 -3.77
CA GLY A 45 17.95 7.90 -4.85
C GLY A 45 17.62 8.43 -6.24
N GLY A 46 17.56 9.76 -6.42
CA GLY A 46 17.23 10.38 -7.70
C GLY A 46 15.74 10.33 -8.07
N LYS A 47 14.83 10.03 -7.13
CA LYS A 47 13.39 10.03 -7.37
C LYS A 47 12.90 11.40 -7.89
N GLY A 48 12.14 11.38 -8.96
CA GLY A 48 11.37 12.54 -9.44
C GLY A 48 10.06 12.73 -8.68
N ASP A 49 9.54 13.96 -8.70
CA ASP A 49 8.21 14.25 -8.15
C ASP A 49 7.13 13.56 -9.00
N SER A 50 6.17 12.93 -8.34
CA SER A 50 4.97 12.35 -8.93
C SER A 50 3.78 13.31 -8.83
N ILE A 51 2.69 12.99 -9.52
CA ILE A 51 1.44 13.78 -9.44
C ILE A 51 0.91 13.81 -8.00
N TRP A 52 1.07 12.71 -7.23
CA TRP A 52 0.66 12.65 -5.83
C TRP A 52 1.51 13.54 -4.92
N ASP A 53 2.82 13.64 -5.19
CA ASP A 53 3.71 14.55 -4.47
C ASP A 53 3.17 16.00 -4.61
N VAL A 54 2.91 16.44 -5.85
CA VAL A 54 2.37 17.78 -6.16
C VAL A 54 0.95 17.99 -5.61
N PHE A 55 0.09 16.98 -5.76
CA PHE A 55 -1.30 17.06 -5.30
C PHE A 55 -1.40 17.20 -3.78
N SER A 56 -0.58 16.45 -3.03
CA SER A 56 -0.60 16.49 -1.57
C SER A 56 -0.01 17.76 -0.96
N GLU A 57 0.87 18.46 -1.68
CA GLU A 57 1.41 19.76 -1.27
C GLU A 57 0.42 20.92 -1.42
N GLN A 58 -0.57 20.77 -2.30
CA GLN A 58 -1.60 21.79 -2.47
C GLN A 58 -2.49 21.88 -1.23
N LYS A 59 -2.75 23.11 -0.78
CA LYS A 59 -3.58 23.36 0.40
C LYS A 59 -4.97 22.75 0.21
N ASP A 60 -5.43 22.10 1.28
CA ASP A 60 -6.80 21.58 1.46
C ASP A 60 -7.18 20.38 0.58
N ASN A 61 -6.26 19.83 -0.23
CA ASN A 61 -6.46 18.55 -0.93
C ASN A 61 -6.45 17.36 0.02
N ILE A 62 -5.66 17.43 1.11
CA ILE A 62 -5.59 16.41 2.15
C ILE A 62 -6.16 16.99 3.44
N LYS A 63 -7.12 16.29 4.05
CA LYS A 63 -7.88 16.75 5.23
C LYS A 63 -6.99 17.15 6.41
N ASP A 64 -5.94 16.37 6.68
CA ASP A 64 -4.98 16.60 7.77
C ASP A 64 -3.68 17.28 7.30
N ARG A 65 -3.61 17.64 6.00
CA ARG A 65 -2.43 18.25 5.36
C ARG A 65 -1.17 17.39 5.43
N SER A 66 -1.32 16.07 5.60
CA SER A 66 -0.22 15.10 5.50
C SER A 66 0.18 14.83 4.04
N ASN A 67 1.36 14.24 3.86
CA ASN A 67 1.89 13.86 2.55
C ASN A 67 2.67 12.54 2.61
N GLY A 68 3.16 12.08 1.46
CA GLY A 68 3.93 10.83 1.32
C GLY A 68 5.45 11.00 1.42
N ASP A 69 5.97 12.11 1.95
CA ASP A 69 7.42 12.39 1.92
C ASP A 69 8.22 11.34 2.70
N ILE A 70 7.69 10.89 3.85
CA ILE A 70 8.28 9.87 4.73
C ILE A 70 7.42 8.58 4.75
N ALA A 71 6.09 8.69 4.77
CA ALA A 71 5.16 7.56 4.90
C ALA A 71 5.52 6.64 6.10
N VAL A 72 5.66 5.32 5.89
CA VAL A 72 6.15 4.37 6.91
C VAL A 72 7.63 3.99 6.72
N ASP A 73 8.32 4.75 5.88
CA ASP A 73 9.75 4.61 5.59
C ASP A 73 10.16 3.22 5.06
N GLN A 74 9.28 2.60 4.26
CA GLN A 74 9.56 1.29 3.68
C GLN A 74 10.77 1.32 2.74
N TYR A 75 11.14 2.48 2.16
CA TYR A 75 12.33 2.59 1.32
C TYR A 75 13.61 2.17 2.07
N HIS A 76 13.75 2.57 3.33
CA HIS A 76 14.88 2.17 4.18
C HIS A 76 14.65 0.83 4.89
N ARG A 77 13.39 0.52 5.23
CA ARG A 77 13.02 -0.58 6.12
C ARG A 77 12.45 -1.82 5.42
N TYR A 78 12.47 -1.88 4.09
CA TYR A 78 11.86 -2.97 3.31
C TYR A 78 12.30 -4.37 3.74
N LYS A 79 13.53 -4.54 4.23
CA LYS A 79 14.03 -5.84 4.71
C LYS A 79 13.27 -6.31 5.96
N GLU A 80 13.02 -5.40 6.89
CA GLU A 80 12.26 -5.67 8.11
C GLU A 80 10.80 -5.98 7.78
N ASP A 81 10.22 -5.24 6.83
CA ASP A 81 8.83 -5.46 6.40
C ASP A 81 8.65 -6.83 5.76
N VAL A 82 9.58 -7.25 4.90
CA VAL A 82 9.58 -8.60 4.28
C VAL A 82 9.74 -9.69 5.33
N GLU A 83 10.64 -9.49 6.31
CA GLU A 83 10.82 -10.43 7.41
C GLU A 83 9.54 -10.56 8.26
N LEU A 84 8.86 -9.45 8.54
CA LEU A 84 7.60 -9.45 9.28
C LEU A 84 6.50 -10.19 8.54
N MET A 85 6.37 -9.99 7.22
CA MET A 85 5.39 -10.71 6.41
C MET A 85 5.64 -12.22 6.38
N ALA A 86 6.91 -12.64 6.33
CA ALA A 86 7.29 -14.04 6.46
C ALA A 86 6.93 -14.61 7.83
N LYS A 87 7.19 -13.87 8.92
CA LYS A 87 6.82 -14.26 10.31
C LYS A 87 5.31 -14.39 10.52
N LEU A 88 4.52 -13.53 9.87
CA LEU A 88 3.04 -13.61 9.88
C LEU A 88 2.51 -14.79 9.05
N GLY A 89 3.37 -15.49 8.31
CA GLY A 89 3.00 -16.63 7.49
C GLY A 89 2.25 -16.25 6.22
N PHE A 90 2.48 -15.06 5.67
CA PHE A 90 1.99 -14.71 4.34
C PHE A 90 2.82 -15.42 3.27
N GLY A 91 2.13 -15.99 2.28
CA GLY A 91 2.76 -16.67 1.14
C GLY A 91 3.00 -15.76 -0.06
N ALA A 92 2.45 -14.54 -0.06
CA ALA A 92 2.65 -13.55 -1.12
C ALA A 92 2.72 -12.13 -0.56
N TYR A 93 3.51 -11.30 -1.25
CA TYR A 93 3.53 -9.86 -1.05
C TYR A 93 3.40 -9.14 -2.39
N ARG A 94 2.36 -8.33 -2.52
CA ARG A 94 2.11 -7.50 -3.72
C ARG A 94 2.47 -6.06 -3.41
N PHE A 95 3.43 -5.51 -4.14
CA PHE A 95 3.78 -4.08 -4.07
C PHE A 95 3.80 -3.49 -5.48
N SER A 96 3.69 -2.16 -5.57
CA SER A 96 3.88 -1.44 -6.82
C SER A 96 5.26 -0.80 -6.85
N ILE A 97 5.82 -0.60 -8.03
CA ILE A 97 7.10 0.12 -8.21
C ILE A 97 6.79 1.59 -8.52
N SER A 98 7.45 2.51 -7.82
CA SER A 98 7.35 3.94 -8.13
C SER A 98 7.97 4.25 -9.49
N TRP A 99 7.16 4.65 -10.47
CA TRP A 99 7.65 5.00 -11.80
C TRP A 99 8.67 6.14 -11.75
N THR A 100 8.43 7.15 -10.91
CA THR A 100 9.31 8.33 -10.81
C THR A 100 10.65 8.03 -10.15
N ARG A 101 10.82 6.84 -9.52
CA ARG A 101 12.14 6.33 -9.11
C ARG A 101 12.92 5.71 -10.26
N ILE A 102 12.24 5.01 -11.18
CA ILE A 102 12.90 4.32 -12.30
C ILE A 102 13.20 5.30 -13.44
N PHE A 103 12.26 6.19 -13.76
CA PHE A 103 12.38 7.18 -14.81
C PHE A 103 12.08 8.58 -14.27
N PRO A 104 13.04 9.20 -13.55
CA PRO A 104 12.90 10.55 -13.05
C PRO A 104 12.92 11.55 -14.23
N GLY A 105 11.88 12.39 -14.35
CA GLY A 105 11.86 13.49 -15.32
C GLY A 105 10.78 13.46 -16.40
N MET A 106 9.94 12.41 -16.50
CA MET A 106 8.86 12.41 -17.51
C MET A 106 7.75 13.45 -17.26
N LEU A 107 7.67 14.00 -16.05
CA LEU A 107 6.74 15.10 -15.72
C LEU A 107 7.32 16.50 -16.00
N CYS A 108 8.58 16.58 -16.45
CA CYS A 108 9.23 17.83 -16.88
C CYS A 108 9.29 17.90 -18.42
N TYR A 109 8.20 17.54 -19.11
CA TYR A 109 7.90 18.21 -20.37
C TYR A 109 6.88 19.29 -20.03
N PRO A 110 7.24 20.57 -20.14
CA PRO A 110 6.27 21.62 -19.90
C PRO A 110 5.13 21.42 -20.91
N PHE A 111 3.90 21.52 -20.41
CA PHE A 111 2.66 21.51 -21.19
C PHE A 111 2.55 22.81 -22.02
N SER A 112 3.62 23.16 -22.74
CA SER A 112 3.78 24.40 -23.50
C SER A 112 4.46 24.18 -24.86
N LEU A 113 4.45 22.95 -25.37
CA LEU A 113 4.96 22.61 -26.71
C LEU A 113 3.96 21.77 -27.54
N ILE A 114 2.65 21.94 -27.29
CA ILE A 114 1.59 21.61 -28.23
C ILE A 114 0.74 22.87 -28.42
#